data_AF-A0A4U2YJS8-F1
#
_entry.id   AF-A0A4U2YJS8-F1
#
_cell.length_a   1.000
_cell.length_b   1.000
_cell.length_c   1.000
_cell.angle_alpha   90.00
_cell.angle_beta   90.00
_cell.angle_gamma   90.00
#
_symmetry.space_group_name_H-M   'P 1'
#
loop_
_entity.id
_entity.type
_entity.pdbx_description
1 polymer ?
#
loop_
_entity_poly.entity_id
_entity_poly.type
_entity_poly.pdbx_seq_one_letter_code
_entity_poly.pdbx_strand_id
1 'polypeptide(L)' 'MASDLPRIGAPATRALAAQGVHTLAQVAELTRAEVAAWHGVGPRAIRLLEVALEERGLHFS' A
#
# COMPACT_ATOMS: atom_id res chain seq x y z
N MET A 1 10.03 9.21 11.98
CA MET A 1 10.36 8.25 10.90
C MET A 1 9.32 8.43 9.81
N ALA A 2 9.72 8.86 8.63
CA ALA A 2 8.78 9.09 7.53
C ALA A 2 8.33 7.73 6.99
N SER A 3 7.05 7.41 7.17
CA SER A 3 6.43 6.27 6.50
C SER A 3 6.56 6.49 5.00
N ASP A 4 7.21 5.56 4.31
CA ASP A 4 7.57 5.66 2.90
C ASP A 4 6.41 5.30 1.96
N LEU A 5 5.19 5.47 2.49
CA LEU A 5 3.93 5.14 1.87
C LEU A 5 3.33 6.41 1.26
N PRO A 6 2.69 6.30 0.09
CA PRO A 6 1.98 7.42 -0.50
C PRO A 6 0.85 7.88 0.41
N ARG A 7 0.35 9.11 0.19
CA ARG A 7 -0.84 9.63 0.88
C ARG A 7 -2.10 8.89 0.43
N ILE A 8 -2.26 7.66 0.89
CA ILE A 8 -3.51 6.91 0.85
C ILE A 8 -4.38 7.39 2.01
N GLY A 9 -5.70 7.41 1.84
CA GLY A 9 -6.60 7.92 2.88
C GLY A 9 -6.39 7.25 4.23
N ALA A 10 -6.74 7.94 5.32
CA ALA A 10 -6.53 7.46 6.69
C ALA A 10 -6.97 6.00 6.95
N PRO A 11 -8.08 5.48 6.38
CA PRO A 11 -8.45 4.07 6.53
C PRO A 11 -7.41 3.09 5.95
N ALA A 12 -6.88 3.40 4.75
CA ALA A 12 -5.91 2.54 4.09
C ALA A 12 -4.55 2.59 4.79
N THR A 13 -4.12 3.78 5.25
CA THR A 13 -2.89 3.91 6.06
C THR A 13 -2.98 3.09 7.34
N ARG A 14 -4.13 3.14 8.03
CA ARG A 14 -4.37 2.35 9.25
C ARG A 14 -4.39 0.85 8.95
N ALA A 15 -5.00 0.44 7.85
CA ALA A 15 -5.02 -0.96 7.44
C ALA A 15 -3.61 -1.50 7.15
N LEU A 16 -2.79 -0.76 6.39
CA LEU A 16 -1.38 -1.12 6.17
C LEU A 16 -0.61 -1.19 7.50
N ALA A 17 -0.74 -0.17 8.35
CA ALA A 17 -0.06 -0.13 9.64
C ALA A 17 -0.51 -1.27 10.58
N ALA A 18 -1.78 -1.67 10.55
CA ALA A 18 -2.29 -2.80 11.32
C ALA A 18 -1.68 -4.15 10.88
N GLN A 19 -1.23 -4.24 9.62
CA GLN A 19 -0.53 -5.39 9.07
C GLN A 19 1.01 -5.27 9.20
N GLY A 20 1.51 -4.23 9.89
CA GLY A 20 2.96 -3.98 10.02
C GLY A 20 3.62 -3.44 8.74
N VAL A 21 2.83 -2.99 7.78
CA VAL A 21 3.30 -2.44 6.51
C VAL A 21 3.47 -0.93 6.64
N HIS A 22 4.72 -0.48 6.54
CA HIS A 22 5.12 0.92 6.71
C HIS A 22 5.90 1.49 5.53
N THR A 23 6.23 0.66 4.53
CA THR A 23 7.04 1.04 3.36
C THR A 23 6.48 0.45 2.07
N LEU A 24 6.79 1.08 0.93
CA LEU A 24 6.43 0.56 -0.40
C LEU A 24 7.11 -0.77 -0.73
N ALA A 25 8.31 -1.04 -0.22
CA ALA A 25 8.98 -2.32 -0.42
C ALA A 25 8.19 -3.48 0.21
N GLN A 26 7.68 -3.28 1.43
CA GLN A 26 6.79 -4.27 2.07
C GLN A 26 5.45 -4.42 1.33
N VAL A 27 4.95 -3.34 0.70
CA VAL A 27 3.77 -3.44 -0.17
C VAL A 27 4.07 -4.24 -1.43
N ALA A 28 5.27 -4.13 -1.99
CA ALA A 28 5.71 -4.88 -3.17
C ALA A 28 5.81 -6.40 -2.91
N GLU A 29 6.08 -6.81 -1.67
CA GLU A 29 6.07 -8.22 -1.25
C GLU A 29 4.65 -8.82 -1.20
N LEU A 30 3.61 -7.99 -1.28
CA LEU A 30 2.22 -8.40 -1.25
C LEU A 30 1.61 -8.39 -2.64
N THR A 31 0.54 -9.15 -2.82
CA THR A 31 -0.26 -9.11 -4.04
C THR A 31 -1.32 -7.99 -3.96
N ARG A 32 -1.71 -7.48 -5.13
CA ARG A 32 -2.82 -6.51 -5.25
C ARG A 32 -4.11 -7.03 -4.61
N ALA A 33 -4.38 -8.33 -4.71
CA ALA A 33 -5.59 -8.95 -4.19
C ALA A 33 -5.61 -9.03 -2.66
N GLU A 34 -4.47 -9.35 -2.03
CA GLU A 34 -4.33 -9.36 -0.57
C GLU A 34 -4.54 -7.96 0.01
N VAL A 35 -3.88 -6.97 -0.58
CA VAL A 35 -4.01 -5.57 -0.17
C VAL A 35 -5.45 -5.07 -0.38
N ALA A 36 -6.14 -5.51 -1.45
CA ALA A 36 -7.55 -5.22 -1.68
C ALA A 36 -8.51 -5.88 -0.68
N ALA A 37 -8.14 -7.02 -0.11
CA ALA A 37 -8.96 -7.73 0.86
C ALA A 37 -8.95 -7.05 2.23
N TRP A 38 -8.02 -6.14 2.51
CA TRP A 38 -7.91 -5.48 3.79
C TRP A 38 -8.99 -4.43 4.00
N HIS A 39 -9.71 -4.57 5.11
CA HIS A 39 -10.77 -3.64 5.49
C HIS A 39 -10.22 -2.21 5.63
N GLY A 40 -10.73 -1.30 4.80
CA GLY A 40 -10.27 0.10 4.74
C GLY A 40 -9.34 0.42 3.57
N VAL A 41 -8.84 -0.57 2.84
CA VAL A 41 -8.10 -0.36 1.58
C VAL A 41 -9.06 -0.34 0.40
N GLY A 42 -9.44 0.86 -0.03
CA GLY A 42 -10.30 1.03 -1.19
C GLY A 42 -9.55 0.98 -2.54
N PRO A 43 -10.27 0.87 -3.67
CA PRO A 43 -9.68 0.85 -5.01
C PRO A 43 -8.90 2.12 -5.37
N ARG A 44 -9.14 3.23 -4.64
CA ARG A 44 -8.32 4.44 -4.75
C ARG A 44 -6.95 4.29 -4.09
N ALA A 45 -6.88 3.63 -2.93
CA ALA A 45 -5.62 3.39 -2.24
C ALA A 45 -4.74 2.43 -3.04
N ILE A 46 -5.32 1.39 -3.63
CA ILE A 46 -4.58 0.46 -4.50
C ILE A 46 -3.96 1.19 -5.68
N ARG A 47 -4.73 2.01 -6.41
CA ARG A 47 -4.20 2.79 -7.54
C ARG A 47 -3.04 3.70 -7.13
N LEU A 48 -3.11 4.31 -5.95
CA LEU A 48 -2.02 5.16 -5.44
C LEU A 48 -0.79 4.35 -5.03
N LEU A 49 -0.99 3.16 -4.47
CA LEU A 49 0.11 2.24 -4.16
C LEU A 49 0.78 1.76 -5.45
N GLU A 50 -0.01 1.38 -6.46
CA GLU A 50 0.44 0.95 -7.78
C GLU A 50 1.29 2.03 -8.46
N VAL A 51 0.81 3.27 -8.53
CA VAL A 51 1.58 4.40 -9.08
C VAL A 51 2.88 4.62 -8.29
N ALA A 52 2.83 4.59 -6.96
CA ALA A 52 4.02 4.82 -6.14
C ALA A 52 5.03 3.66 -6.21
N LEU A 53 4.57 2.43 -6.44
CA LEU A 53 5.41 1.28 -6.73
C LEU A 53 6.08 1.45 -8.10
N GLU A 54 5.32 1.78 -9.14
CA GLU A 54 5.83 2.00 -10.50
C GLU A 54 6.86 3.14 -10.57
N GLU A 55 6.65 4.24 -9.85
CA GLU A 55 7.62 5.34 -9.73
C GLU A 55 8.98 4.88 -9.17
N ARG A 56 9.00 3.76 -8.45
CA ARG A 56 10.20 3.13 -7.89
C ARG A 56 10.68 1.91 -8.66
N GLY A 57 10.04 1.58 -9.79
CA GLY A 57 10.30 0.36 -10.55
C GLY A 57 9.93 -0.92 -9.78
N LEU A 58 9.02 -0.81 -8.81
CA LEU A 58 8.46 -1.92 -8.05
C LEU A 58 7.07 -2.26 -8.58
N HIS A 59 6.62 -3.48 -8.29
CA HIS A 59 5.27 -3.95 -8.59
C HIS A 59 4.77 -4.79 -7.40
N PHE A 60 3.45 -4.98 -7.31
CA PHE A 60 2.91 -6.04 -6.46
C PHE A 60 3.46 -7.39 -6.92
N SER A 61 3.65 -8.32 -5.99
CA SER A 61 4.08 -9.68 -6.30
C SER A 61 3.02 -10.48 -7.08
#